data_AF-A0A9E4UQ31-F1
#
_entry.id   AF-A0A9E4UQ31-F1
#
_cell.length_a   1.000
_cell.length_b   1.000
_cell.length_c   1.000
_cell.angle_alpha   90.00
_cell.angle_beta   90.00
_cell.angle_gamma   90.00
#
_symmetry.space_group_name_H-M   'P 1'
#
loop_
_entity.id
_entity.type
_entity.pdbx_description
1 polymer ?
#
loop_
_entity_poly.entity_id
_entity_poly.type
_entity_poly.pdbx_seq_one_letter_code
_entity_poly.pdbx_strand_id
1 'polypeptide(L)' 'MAERDTYKYQLKKGGKIVHRGITNDLNRREAEHQERFPGTTLHQVERRVTRESALKWERRGGKRAYKKS' A
#
# COMPACT_ATOMS: atom_id res chain seq x y z
N MET A 1 -3.02 21.34 10.09
CA MET A 1 -3.67 20.21 9.38
C MET A 1 -2.56 19.24 8.99
N ALA A 2 -2.64 17.96 9.35
CA ALA A 2 -1.66 17.00 8.85
C ALA A 2 -1.85 16.84 7.33
N GLU A 3 -0.79 17.02 6.57
CA GLU A 3 -0.83 16.89 5.12
C GLU A 3 -1.20 15.44 4.75
N ARG A 4 -2.01 15.32 3.69
CA ARG A 4 -2.46 14.02 3.17
C ARG A 4 -1.59 13.68 1.97
N ASP A 5 -0.33 13.41 2.25
CA ASP A 5 0.72 13.08 1.26
C ASP A 5 1.03 11.58 1.19
N THR A 6 0.50 10.78 2.13
CA THR A 6 0.88 9.37 2.24
C THR A 6 -0.12 8.45 1.54
N TYR A 7 0.41 7.55 0.73
CA TYR A 7 -0.29 6.48 0.03
C TYR A 7 -0.20 5.16 0.76
N LYS A 8 -1.27 4.37 0.67
CA LYS A 8 -1.32 2.99 1.13
C LYS A 8 -1.31 2.07 -0.09
N TYR A 9 -0.38 1.11 -0.13
CA TYR A 9 -0.25 0.19 -1.26
C TYR A 9 -0.22 -1.27 -0.82
N GLN A 10 -0.59 -2.13 -1.76
CA GLN A 10 -0.55 -3.59 -1.67
C GLN A 10 0.19 -4.12 -2.89
N LEU A 11 1.28 -4.83 -2.65
CA LEU A 11 2.02 -5.56 -3.64
C LEU A 11 1.32 -6.91 -3.86
N LYS A 12 0.95 -7.21 -5.10
CA LYS A 12 0.30 -8.47 -5.47
C LYS A 12 1.17 -9.30 -6.40
N LYS A 13 1.19 -10.61 -6.20
CA LYS A 13 1.79 -11.58 -7.12
C LYS A 13 0.77 -12.68 -7.40
N GLY A 14 0.37 -12.83 -8.66
CA GLY A 14 -0.57 -13.90 -9.07
C GLY A 14 -1.86 -13.95 -8.22
N GLY A 15 -2.47 -12.79 -7.98
CA GLY A 15 -3.71 -12.69 -7.18
C GLY A 15 -3.54 -12.73 -5.66
N LYS A 16 -2.33 -13.00 -5.15
CA LYS A 16 -2.03 -13.00 -3.70
C LYS A 16 -1.36 -11.69 -3.29
N ILE A 17 -1.73 -11.14 -2.15
CA ILE A 17 -1.06 -9.97 -1.56
C ILE A 17 0.23 -10.45 -0.89
N VAL A 18 1.38 -10.11 -1.45
CA VAL A 18 2.70 -10.52 -0.93
C VAL A 18 3.26 -9.49 0.05
N HIS A 19 3.00 -8.22 -0.18
CA HIS A 19 3.50 -7.15 0.65
C HIS A 19 2.50 -6.00 0.73
N ARG A 20 2.58 -5.20 1.78
CA ARG A 20 1.74 -4.03 1.99
C ARG A 20 2.50 -3.04 2.84
N GLY A 21 2.35 -1.78 2.51
CA GLY A 21 3.05 -0.72 3.19
C GLY A 21 2.50 0.64 2.82
N ILE A 22 3.15 1.66 3.33
CA ILE A 22 2.85 3.05 3.03
C ILE A 22 4.03 3.70 2.32
N THR A 23 3.75 4.62 1.39
CA THR A 23 4.77 5.38 0.67
C THR A 23 4.25 6.78 0.36
N ASN A 24 5.13 7.76 0.22
CA ASN A 24 4.79 9.06 -0.36
C ASN A 24 4.85 9.05 -1.89
N ASP A 25 5.63 8.13 -2.47
CA ASP A 25 5.79 7.99 -3.91
C ASP A 25 5.58 6.53 -4.34
N LEU A 26 4.56 6.27 -5.16
CA LEU A 26 4.21 4.92 -5.60
C LEU A 26 5.11 4.44 -6.75
N ASN A 27 5.52 5.34 -7.63
CA ASN A 27 6.26 5.00 -8.84
C ASN A 27 7.68 4.55 -8.49
N ARG A 28 8.39 5.34 -7.67
CA ARG A 28 9.69 4.96 -7.13
C ARG A 28 9.61 3.65 -6.35
N ARG A 29 8.57 3.50 -5.53
CA ARG A 29 8.39 2.31 -4.67
C ARG A 29 8.13 1.06 -5.50
N GLU A 30 7.40 1.17 -6.60
CA GLU A 30 7.18 0.06 -7.51
C GLU A 30 8.49 -0.38 -8.16
N ALA A 31 9.33 0.56 -8.63
CA ALA A 31 10.64 0.24 -9.21
C ALA A 31 11.53 -0.53 -8.21
N GLU A 32 11.67 -0.03 -6.98
CA GLU A 32 12.43 -0.74 -5.91
C GLU A 32 11.86 -2.13 -5.62
N HIS A 33 10.53 -2.28 -5.67
CA HIS A 33 9.88 -3.58 -5.46
C HIS A 33 10.02 -4.51 -6.65
N GLN A 34 10.16 -4.03 -7.89
CA GLN A 34 10.43 -4.90 -9.03
C GLN A 34 11.81 -5.56 -8.91
N GLU A 35 12.81 -4.85 -8.40
CA GLU A 35 14.15 -5.41 -8.19
C GLU A 35 14.14 -6.51 -7.11
N ARG A 36 13.40 -6.29 -6.03
CA ARG A 36 13.34 -7.23 -4.88
C ARG A 36 12.30 -8.33 -5.05
N PHE A 37 11.20 -8.03 -5.71
CA PHE A 37 10.03 -8.88 -5.92
C PHE A 37 9.61 -8.84 -7.40
N PRO A 38 10.39 -9.47 -8.29
CA PRO A 38 10.09 -9.47 -9.72
C PRO A 38 8.75 -10.14 -10.00
N GLY A 39 8.00 -9.53 -10.93
CA GLY A 39 6.68 -9.99 -11.35
C GLY A 39 5.57 -9.72 -10.33
N THR A 40 5.77 -8.74 -9.44
CA THR A 40 4.71 -8.22 -8.59
C THR A 40 4.07 -6.98 -9.21
N THR A 41 2.88 -6.62 -8.77
CA THR A 41 2.19 -5.39 -9.20
C THR A 41 1.81 -4.58 -7.98
N LEU A 42 2.17 -3.29 -7.97
CA LEU A 42 1.84 -2.40 -6.88
C LEU A 42 0.43 -1.84 -7.09
N HIS A 43 -0.48 -2.15 -6.17
CA HIS A 43 -1.83 -1.64 -6.17
C HIS A 43 -2.04 -0.61 -5.07
N GLN A 44 -2.44 0.58 -5.44
CA GLN A 44 -2.92 1.58 -4.48
C GLN A 44 -4.26 1.13 -3.88
N VAL A 45 -4.38 1.19 -2.56
CA VAL A 45 -5.57 0.71 -1.85
C VAL A 45 -6.68 1.77 -1.85
N GLU A 46 -6.33 3.05 -1.63
CA GLU A 46 -7.27 4.19 -1.53
C GLU A 46 -6.59 5.56 -1.77
N ARG A 47 -7.38 6.65 -1.68
CA ARG A 47 -6.94 8.06 -1.73
C ARG A 47 -5.87 8.37 -0.67
N ARG A 48 -5.04 9.39 -0.94
CA ARG A 48 -4.01 9.87 -0.01
C ARG A 48 -4.61 10.16 1.38
N VAL A 49 -3.91 9.70 2.40
CA VAL A 49 -4.28 9.87 3.81
C VAL A 49 -3.14 10.54 4.57
N THR A 50 -3.41 10.96 5.81
CA THR A 50 -2.35 11.43 6.70
C THR A 50 -1.42 10.28 7.05
N ARG A 51 -0.13 10.59 7.26
CA ARG A 51 0.89 9.60 7.66
C ARG A 51 0.45 8.76 8.86
N GLU A 52 -0.15 9.39 9.87
CA GLU A 52 -0.66 8.70 11.06
C GLU A 52 -1.76 7.69 10.75
N SER A 53 -2.71 8.05 9.88
CA SER A 53 -3.77 7.14 9.43
C SER A 53 -3.19 5.99 8.61
N ALA A 54 -2.19 6.27 7.77
CA ALA A 54 -1.49 5.27 6.98
C ALA A 54 -0.74 4.28 7.89
N LEU A 55 -0.01 4.77 8.89
CA LEU A 55 0.69 3.95 9.89
C LEU A 55 -0.28 3.09 10.70
N LYS A 56 -1.42 3.68 11.13
CA LYS A 56 -2.45 2.92 11.85
C LYS A 56 -3.07 1.83 10.97
N TRP A 57 -3.24 2.09 9.67
CA TRP A 57 -3.69 1.10 8.70
C TRP A 57 -2.67 -0.03 8.51
N GLU A 58 -1.40 0.31 8.38
CA GLU A 58 -0.31 -0.66 8.26
C GLU A 58 -0.23 -1.55 9.51
N ARG A 59 -0.24 -0.96 10.71
CA ARG A 59 -0.26 -1.67 12.00
C ARG A 59 -1.49 -2.56 12.20
N ARG A 60 -2.68 -2.13 11.75
CA ARG A 60 -3.90 -2.96 11.76
C ARG A 60 -3.85 -4.09 10.74
N GLY A 61 -2.76 -4.20 9.99
CA GLY A 61 -2.51 -5.29 9.06
C GLY A 61 -2.99 -5.02 7.65
N GLY A 62 -3.31 -3.77 7.27
CA GLY A 62 -3.58 -3.37 5.90
C GLY A 62 -4.56 -4.25 5.12
N LYS A 63 -5.53 -4.88 5.80
CA LYS A 63 -6.58 -5.67 5.19
C LYS A 63 -7.66 -4.68 4.73
N ARG A 64 -8.07 -4.78 3.46
CA ARG A 64 -9.35 -4.21 3.04
C ARG A 64 -10.39 -4.90 3.92
N ALA A 65 -11.18 -4.14 4.70
CA ALA A 65 -12.31 -4.73 5.40
C ALA A 65 -13.16 -5.40 4.32
N TYR A 66 -13.24 -6.73 4.35
CA TYR A 66 -14.14 -7.47 3.48
C TYR A 66 -15.53 -6.89 3.75
N LYS A 67 -16.12 -6.25 2.75
CA LYS A 67 -17.50 -5.77 2.82
C LYS A 67 -18.35 -7.04 2.83
N LYS A 68 -18.76 -7.49 4.01
CA LYS A 68 -19.74 -8.57 4.15
C LYS A 68 -21.04 -8.02 3.58
N SER A 69 -21.44 -8.51 2.42
CA SER A 69 -22.76 -8.23 1.85
C SER A 69 -23.83 -8.97 2.65
#